data_AF-N2A3Z3-F1
#
_entry.id   AF-N2A3Z3-F1
#
_cell.length_a   1.000
_cell.length_b   1.000
_cell.length_c   1.000
_cell.angle_alpha   90.00
_cell.angle_beta   90.00
_cell.angle_gamma   90.00
#
_symmetry.space_group_name_H-M   'P 1'
#
loop_
_entity.id
_entity.type
_entity.pdbx_description
1 polymer ?
#
loop_
_entity_poly.entity_id
_entity_poly.type
_entity_poly.pdbx_seq_one_letter_code
_entity_poly.pdbx_strand_id
1 'polypeptide(L)'
;MNKNIKHIVDYYVKKCDSRNPFDIADYLNIQIQIGQLGTPCGCYMFLKNHRCIFLNENLSENEMNLVMSHELGHAIMHRKLNCYFIRNKTLLLDSKIEIEANSFAVNLLIPDEIIMENMNYTTEQLSMLLGYNQKLIELRLKSFKNESKQLDFINKICNN
;
A
#
# COMPACT_ATOMS: atom_id res chain seq x y z
N MET A 1 -18.56 6.47 0.34
CA MET A 1 -18.02 5.51 1.32
C MET A 1 -16.57 5.87 1.59
N ASN A 2 -16.28 6.35 2.80
CA ASN A 2 -14.90 6.51 3.26
C ASN A 2 -14.40 5.09 3.55
N LYS A 3 -13.76 4.46 2.58
CA LYS A 3 -13.17 3.13 2.76
C LYS A 3 -12.02 3.30 3.75
N ASN A 4 -12.14 2.72 4.95
CA ASN A 4 -10.99 2.62 5.83
C ASN A 4 -9.99 1.67 5.16
N ILE A 5 -8.94 2.23 4.56
CA ILE A 5 -7.95 1.48 3.77
C ILE A 5 -7.24 0.45 4.63
N LYS A 6 -6.96 0.77 5.89
CA LYS A 6 -6.37 -0.20 6.82
C LYS A 6 -7.30 -1.38 7.07
N HIS A 7 -8.60 -1.15 7.27
CA HIS A 7 -9.54 -2.28 7.41
C HIS A 7 -9.56 -3.18 6.16
N ILE A 8 -9.35 -2.61 4.97
CA ILE A 8 -9.21 -3.41 3.74
C ILE A 8 -7.92 -4.23 3.80
N VAL A 9 -6.79 -3.61 4.19
CA VAL A 9 -5.52 -4.30 4.38
C VAL A 9 -5.65 -5.42 5.41
N ASP A 10 -6.13 -5.13 6.62
CA ASP A 10 -6.32 -6.10 7.71
C ASP A 10 -7.23 -7.26 7.28
N TYR A 11 -8.27 -6.98 6.50
CA TYR A 11 -9.14 -8.02 5.94
C TYR A 11 -8.36 -9.00 5.04
N TYR A 12 -7.56 -8.50 4.10
CA TYR A 12 -6.78 -9.36 3.20
C TYR A 12 -5.64 -10.07 3.91
N VAL A 13 -4.94 -9.38 4.81
CA VAL A 13 -3.89 -9.97 5.64
C VAL A 13 -4.45 -11.13 6.45
N LYS A 14 -5.61 -10.96 7.09
CA LYS A 14 -6.29 -12.04 7.84
C LYS A 14 -6.75 -13.19 6.95
N LYS A 15 -7.15 -12.90 5.71
CA LYS A 15 -7.62 -13.94 4.78
C LYS A 15 -6.49 -14.77 4.18
N CYS A 16 -5.34 -14.14 3.96
CA CYS A 16 -4.17 -14.79 3.34
C CYS A 16 -3.15 -15.28 4.39
N ASP A 17 -3.33 -14.92 5.66
CA ASP A 17 -2.36 -15.13 6.75
C ASP A 17 -0.95 -14.61 6.41
N SER A 18 -0.89 -13.50 5.66
CA SER A 18 0.35 -12.94 5.14
C SER A 18 0.19 -11.45 4.85
N ARG A 19 1.28 -10.69 5.05
CA ARG A 19 1.41 -9.29 4.62
C ARG A 19 2.21 -9.16 3.31
N ASN A 20 2.68 -10.28 2.76
CA ASN A 20 3.38 -10.28 1.49
C ASN A 20 2.36 -9.95 0.36
N PRO A 21 2.59 -8.88 -0.43
CA PRO A 21 1.65 -8.49 -1.48
C PRO A 21 1.53 -9.54 -2.60
N PHE A 22 2.53 -10.40 -2.79
CA PHE A 22 2.49 -11.50 -3.75
C PHE A 22 1.50 -12.59 -3.32
N ASP A 23 1.51 -12.98 -2.04
CA ASP A 23 0.58 -13.98 -1.50
C ASP A 23 -0.88 -13.51 -1.60
N ILE A 24 -1.11 -12.22 -1.32
CA ILE A 24 -2.45 -11.63 -1.42
C ILE A 24 -2.91 -11.57 -2.88
N ALA A 25 -2.01 -11.25 -3.80
CA ALA A 25 -2.31 -11.24 -5.22
C ALA A 25 -2.64 -12.64 -5.76
N ASP A 26 -1.90 -13.67 -5.31
CA ASP A 26 -2.16 -15.07 -5.63
C ASP A 26 -3.53 -15.53 -5.11
N TYR A 27 -3.84 -15.25 -3.84
CA TYR A 27 -5.16 -15.51 -3.25
C TYR A 27 -6.30 -14.85 -4.06
N LEU A 28 -6.04 -13.66 -4.60
CA LEU A 28 -6.98 -12.92 -5.43
C LEU A 28 -7.01 -13.38 -6.89
N ASN A 29 -6.23 -14.38 -7.31
CA ASN A 29 -6.07 -14.77 -8.71
C ASN A 29 -5.71 -13.57 -9.61
N ILE A 30 -4.80 -12.72 -9.14
CA ILE A 30 -4.21 -11.62 -9.93
C ILE A 30 -2.96 -12.17 -10.60
N GLN A 31 -2.88 -12.06 -11.91
CA GLN A 31 -1.71 -12.50 -12.67
C GLN A 31 -0.57 -11.52 -12.45
N ILE A 32 0.62 -12.04 -12.12
CA ILE A 32 1.82 -11.24 -11.92
C ILE A 32 2.81 -11.60 -13.03
N GLN A 33 3.33 -10.58 -13.71
CA GLN A 33 4.37 -10.74 -14.71
C GLN A 33 5.55 -9.83 -14.37
N ILE A 34 6.74 -10.42 -14.25
CA ILE A 34 7.99 -9.68 -14.05
C ILE A 34 8.74 -9.67 -15.38
N GLY A 35 9.31 -8.52 -15.76
CA GLY A 35 10.13 -8.41 -16.97
C GLY A 35 10.59 -6.98 -17.26
N GLN A 36 11.17 -6.77 -18.44
CA GLN A 36 11.59 -5.44 -18.89
C GLN A 36 10.38 -4.59 -19.28
N LEU A 37 10.10 -3.56 -18.47
CA LEU A 37 9.02 -2.60 -18.73
C LEU A 37 9.51 -1.28 -19.32
N GLY A 38 10.82 -1.08 -19.49
CA GLY A 38 11.38 0.20 -19.88
C GLY A 38 11.27 1.22 -18.74
N THR A 39 10.53 2.31 -18.94
CA THR A 39 10.44 3.42 -17.97
C THR A 39 9.56 3.12 -16.74
N PRO A 40 8.37 2.48 -16.86
CA PRO A 40 7.58 2.04 -15.71
C PRO A 40 8.30 1.11 -14.74
N CYS A 41 8.07 1.28 -13.44
CA CYS A 41 8.46 0.28 -12.42
C CYS A 41 7.41 -0.82 -12.28
N GLY A 42 6.15 -0.51 -12.57
CA GLY A 42 5.06 -1.47 -12.59
C GLY A 42 3.87 -0.94 -13.38
N CYS A 43 2.81 -1.73 -13.48
CA CYS A 43 1.48 -1.25 -13.84
C CYS A 43 0.41 -2.30 -13.55
N TYR A 44 -0.75 -1.83 -13.12
CA TYR A 44 -1.97 -2.62 -13.02
C TYR A 44 -2.86 -2.44 -14.25
N MET A 45 -3.26 -3.55 -14.84
CA MET A 45 -4.19 -3.59 -15.97
C MET A 45 -5.37 -4.53 -15.70
N PHE A 46 -6.56 -4.08 -16.08
CA PHE A 46 -7.76 -4.90 -16.12
C PHE A 46 -8.12 -5.21 -17.57
N LEU A 47 -7.80 -6.42 -18.03
CA LEU A 47 -7.92 -6.84 -19.43
C LEU A 47 -8.86 -8.03 -19.54
N LYS A 48 -9.90 -7.93 -20.36
CA LYS A 48 -10.86 -9.03 -20.63
C LYS A 48 -11.36 -9.73 -19.35
N ASN A 49 -11.68 -8.95 -18.31
CA ASN A 49 -12.10 -9.44 -16.99
C ASN A 49 -11.01 -10.13 -16.13
N HIS A 50 -9.75 -10.10 -16.57
CA HIS A 50 -8.58 -10.53 -15.82
C HIS A 50 -7.84 -9.34 -15.21
N ARG A 51 -7.29 -9.56 -14.02
CA ARG A 51 -6.44 -8.60 -13.31
C ARG A 51 -4.99 -9.00 -13.52
N CYS A 52 -4.18 -8.08 -14.04
CA CYS A 52 -2.77 -8.30 -14.32
C CYS A 52 -1.96 -7.19 -13.66
N ILE A 53 -0.90 -7.57 -12.94
CA ILE A 53 0.13 -6.65 -12.44
C ILE A 53 1.43 -6.99 -13.16
N PHE A 54 2.06 -5.97 -13.73
CA PHE A 54 3.37 -6.07 -14.32
C PHE A 54 4.38 -5.35 -13.42
N LEU A 55 5.55 -5.95 -13.22
CA LEU A 55 6.64 -5.37 -12.44
C LEU A 55 7.93 -5.36 -13.26
N ASN A 56 8.72 -4.30 -13.08
CA ASN A 56 10.01 -4.16 -13.74
C ASN A 56 11.03 -5.06 -13.03
N GLU A 57 11.74 -5.90 -13.80
CA GLU A 57 12.74 -6.83 -13.28
C GLU A 57 13.96 -6.16 -12.62
N ASN A 58 14.19 -4.88 -12.89
CA ASN A 58 15.35 -4.13 -12.39
C ASN A 58 15.16 -3.50 -11.01
N LEU A 59 14.03 -3.77 -10.33
CA LEU A 59 13.76 -3.25 -8.99
C LEU A 59 14.52 -4.04 -7.93
N SER A 60 15.06 -3.34 -6.93
CA SER A 60 15.50 -4.01 -5.69
C SER A 60 14.30 -4.66 -4.99
N GLU A 61 14.57 -5.60 -4.09
CA GLU A 61 13.50 -6.30 -3.35
C GLU A 61 12.54 -5.34 -2.61
N ASN A 62 13.08 -4.31 -1.95
CA ASN A 62 12.26 -3.34 -1.23
C ASN A 62 11.41 -2.48 -2.17
N GLU A 63 11.97 -2.07 -3.32
CA GLU A 63 11.23 -1.35 -4.36
C GLU A 63 10.15 -2.24 -4.99
N MET A 64 10.47 -3.51 -5.24
CA MET A 64 9.54 -4.50 -5.79
C MET A 64 8.35 -4.67 -4.86
N ASN A 65 8.57 -4.85 -3.55
CA ASN A 65 7.51 -4.96 -2.56
C ASN A 65 6.65 -3.69 -2.50
N LEU A 66 7.27 -2.51 -2.56
CA LEU A 66 6.57 -1.23 -2.59
C LEU A 66 5.68 -1.08 -3.83
N VAL A 67 6.24 -1.28 -5.02
CA VAL A 67 5.52 -1.17 -6.29
C VAL A 67 4.41 -2.22 -6.36
N MET A 68 4.71 -3.47 -6.02
CA MET A 68 3.71 -4.55 -6.00
C MET A 68 2.55 -4.24 -5.03
N SER A 69 2.84 -3.72 -3.84
CA SER A 69 1.80 -3.33 -2.88
C SER A 69 0.95 -2.17 -3.38
N HIS A 70 1.55 -1.21 -4.08
CA HIS A 70 0.85 -0.09 -4.71
C HIS A 70 -0.09 -0.59 -5.83
N GLU A 71 0.41 -1.41 -6.76
CA GLU A 71 -0.40 -1.98 -7.84
C GLU A 71 -1.51 -2.90 -7.32
N LEU A 72 -1.25 -3.64 -6.24
CA LEU A 72 -2.26 -4.42 -5.53
C LEU A 72 -3.37 -3.53 -4.95
N GLY A 73 -3.00 -2.36 -4.42
CA GLY A 73 -3.94 -1.32 -4.00
C GLY A 73 -4.89 -0.91 -5.12
N HIS A 74 -4.36 -0.66 -6.33
CA HIS A 74 -5.20 -0.43 -7.52
C HIS A 74 -6.10 -1.63 -7.84
N ALA A 75 -5.56 -2.84 -7.85
CA ALA A 75 -6.29 -4.05 -8.21
C ALA A 75 -7.48 -4.34 -7.26
N ILE A 76 -7.35 -3.98 -5.98
CA ILE A 76 -8.37 -4.16 -4.95
C ILE A 76 -9.36 -2.98 -4.92
N MET A 77 -8.86 -1.74 -4.90
CA MET A 77 -9.68 -0.56 -4.63
C MET A 77 -10.26 0.08 -5.89
N HIS A 78 -9.54 -0.05 -7.01
CA HIS A 78 -9.78 0.63 -8.28
C HIS A 78 -9.89 -0.34 -9.45
N ARG A 79 -10.40 -1.56 -9.21
CA ARG A 79 -10.41 -2.71 -10.12
C ARG A 79 -10.64 -2.41 -11.61
N LYS A 80 -11.55 -1.49 -11.97
CA LYS A 80 -11.91 -1.21 -13.38
C LYS A 80 -11.10 -0.08 -14.03
N LEU A 81 -10.20 0.58 -13.29
CA LEU A 81 -9.34 1.65 -13.79
C LEU A 81 -7.99 1.04 -14.16
N ASN A 82 -7.59 1.20 -15.42
CA ASN A 82 -6.24 0.84 -15.87
C ASN A 82 -5.28 1.95 -15.41
N CYS A 83 -4.21 1.58 -14.70
CA CYS A 83 -3.24 2.53 -14.16
C CYS A 83 -1.84 2.23 -14.74
N TYR A 84 -1.12 3.26 -15.16
CA TYR A 84 0.26 3.16 -15.65
C TYR A 84 1.19 3.83 -14.64
N PHE A 85 2.10 3.07 -14.01
CA PHE A 85 3.03 3.62 -13.04
C PHE A 85 4.34 4.06 -13.71
N ILE A 86 4.59 5.38 -13.77
CA ILE A 86 5.80 5.95 -14.39
C ILE A 86 6.76 6.45 -13.31
N ARG A 87 7.95 5.83 -13.29
CA ARG A 87 9.04 5.85 -12.29
C ARG A 87 9.42 7.19 -11.64
N ASN A 88 9.18 8.35 -12.27
CA ASN A 88 9.69 9.62 -11.75
C ASN A 88 8.65 10.64 -11.27
N LYS A 89 7.34 10.31 -11.26
CA LYS A 89 6.32 11.25 -10.75
C LYS A 89 5.13 10.61 -10.01
N THR A 90 4.90 9.29 -10.08
CA THR A 90 3.61 8.65 -9.72
C THR A 90 3.37 8.35 -8.24
N LEU A 91 4.32 7.75 -7.48
CA LEU A 91 4.16 7.57 -6.02
C LEU A 91 3.96 8.89 -5.26
N LEU A 92 4.31 10.02 -5.87
CA LEU A 92 4.13 11.36 -5.31
C LEU A 92 3.04 12.15 -6.05
N LEU A 93 2.20 11.50 -6.87
CA LEU A 93 1.03 12.15 -7.44
C LEU A 93 -0.01 12.37 -6.36
N ASP A 94 -0.55 13.59 -6.33
CA ASP A 94 -1.58 14.00 -5.39
C ASP A 94 -3.00 13.64 -5.85
N SER A 95 -3.13 12.73 -6.81
CA SER A 95 -4.44 12.22 -7.23
C SER A 95 -5.01 11.36 -6.12
N LYS A 96 -6.32 11.46 -5.88
CA LYS A 96 -7.01 10.67 -4.84
C LYS A 96 -6.76 9.16 -5.00
N ILE A 97 -6.74 8.66 -6.23
CA ILE A 97 -6.53 7.24 -6.55
C ILE A 97 -5.11 6.80 -6.20
N GLU A 98 -4.11 7.65 -6.50
CA GLU A 98 -2.71 7.38 -6.20
C GLU A 98 -2.44 7.44 -4.69
N ILE A 99 -3.03 8.43 -3.99
CA ILE A 99 -2.97 8.54 -2.53
C ILE A 99 -3.62 7.31 -1.88
N GLU A 100 -4.75 6.82 -2.40
CA GLU A 100 -5.41 5.61 -1.92
C GLU A 100 -4.53 4.36 -2.13
N ALA A 101 -3.92 4.19 -3.30
CA ALA A 101 -2.99 3.09 -3.59
C ALA A 101 -1.71 3.14 -2.74
N ASN A 102 -1.11 4.33 -2.59
CA ASN A 102 0.01 4.55 -1.68
C ASN A 102 -0.35 4.26 -0.23
N SER A 103 -1.53 4.69 0.21
CA SER A 103 -2.03 4.43 1.56
C SER A 103 -2.22 2.94 1.78
N PHE A 104 -2.72 2.21 0.78
CA PHE A 104 -2.82 0.75 0.83
C PHE A 104 -1.43 0.13 1.00
N ALA A 105 -0.47 0.53 0.15
CA ALA A 105 0.88 -0.01 0.17
C ALA A 105 1.56 0.16 1.53
N VAL A 106 1.54 1.37 2.09
CA VAL A 106 2.21 1.64 3.37
C VAL A 106 1.50 1.01 4.57
N ASN A 107 0.17 0.84 4.54
CA ASN A 107 -0.52 0.10 5.60
C ASN A 107 -0.26 -1.41 5.53
N LEU A 108 -0.03 -1.95 4.33
CA LEU A 108 0.33 -3.36 4.16
C LEU A 108 1.78 -3.64 4.61
N LEU A 109 2.72 -2.81 4.15
CA LEU A 109 4.16 -3.00 4.36
C LEU A 109 4.66 -2.55 5.72
N ILE A 110 3.98 -1.59 6.35
CA ILE A 110 4.40 -1.02 7.65
C ILE A 110 3.30 -1.31 8.67
N PRO A 111 3.36 -2.45 9.38
CA PRO A 111 2.43 -2.77 10.44
C PRO A 111 2.36 -1.72 11.55
N ASP A 112 1.26 -1.71 12.31
CA ASP A 112 1.12 -0.83 13.48
C ASP A 112 2.21 -1.12 14.52
N GLU A 113 2.57 -2.39 14.68
CA GLU A 113 3.59 -2.83 15.63
C GLU A 113 4.95 -2.14 15.37
N ILE A 114 5.33 -2.00 14.09
CA ILE A 114 6.57 -1.31 13.70
C ILE A 114 6.56 0.16 14.10
N ILE A 115 5.40 0.84 13.98
CA ILE A 115 5.28 2.24 14.40
C ILE A 115 5.33 2.33 15.92
N MET A 116 4.65 1.43 16.62
CA MET A 116 4.61 1.39 18.09
C MET A 116 6.00 1.17 18.71
N GLU A 117 6.77 0.25 18.14
CA GLU A 117 8.14 -0.06 18.58
C GLU A 117 9.12 1.09 18.32
N ASN A 118 8.82 1.97 17.37
CA ASN A 118 9.69 3.07 16.94
C ASN A 118 9.03 4.47 17.14
N MET A 119 8.11 4.63 18.10
CA MET A 119 7.38 5.89 18.29
C MET A 119 8.26 7.10 18.65
N ASN A 120 9.46 6.85 19.16
CA ASN A 120 10.45 7.88 19.49
C ASN A 120 11.25 8.36 18.26
N TYR A 121 11.10 7.72 17.10
CA TYR A 121 11.83 8.09 15.89
C TYR A 121 11.13 9.23 15.14
N THR A 122 11.91 10.10 14.52
CA THR A 122 11.38 11.09 13.58
C THR A 122 10.96 10.43 12.27
N THR A 123 10.17 11.13 11.45
CA THR A 123 9.78 10.67 10.10
C THR A 123 11.00 10.32 9.24
N GLU A 124 12.07 11.11 9.34
CA GLU A 124 13.33 10.91 8.62
C GLU A 124 14.04 9.64 9.08
N GLN A 125 14.09 9.40 10.39
CA GLN A 125 14.68 8.19 10.96
C GLN A 125 13.90 6.94 10.57
N LEU A 126 12.57 6.99 10.60
CA LEU A 126 11.71 5.91 10.11
C LEU A 126 11.88 5.66 8.61
N SER A 127 12.03 6.73 7.82
CA SER A 127 12.30 6.63 6.38
C SER A 127 13.62 5.92 6.10
N MET A 128 14.69 6.24 6.84
CA MET A 128 15.98 5.55 6.74
C MET A 128 15.88 4.09 7.20
N LEU A 129 15.18 3.83 8.31
CA LEU A 129 15.01 2.48 8.87
C LEU A 129 14.27 1.54 7.90
N LEU A 130 13.18 2.02 7.30
CA LEU A 130 12.28 1.22 6.48
C LEU A 130 12.66 1.24 4.98
N GLY A 131 13.58 2.12 4.59
CA GLY A 131 14.00 2.27 3.19
C GLY A 131 12.93 2.85 2.27
N TYR A 132 11.96 3.61 2.81
CA TYR A 132 10.89 4.24 2.04
C TYR A 132 11.00 5.77 2.07
N ASN A 133 10.48 6.43 1.03
CA ASN A 133 10.46 7.90 0.96
C ASN A 133 9.70 8.51 2.14
N GLN A 134 10.19 9.62 2.68
CA GLN A 134 9.58 10.31 3.83
C GLN A 134 8.08 10.62 3.64
N LYS A 135 7.64 11.01 2.44
CA LYS A 135 6.21 11.28 2.16
C LYS A 135 5.32 10.04 2.36
N LEU A 136 5.84 8.85 2.06
CA LEU A 136 5.13 7.58 2.31
C LEU A 136 5.05 7.28 3.81
N ILE A 137 6.12 7.57 4.55
CA ILE A 137 6.13 7.46 6.01
C ILE A 137 5.13 8.44 6.64
N GLU A 138 5.10 9.70 6.19
CA GLU A 138 4.12 10.70 6.63
C GLU A 138 2.69 10.23 6.39
N LEU A 139 2.42 9.68 5.20
CA LEU A 139 1.12 9.13 4.84
C LEU A 139 0.71 8.00 5.79
N ARG A 140 1.65 7.10 6.12
CA ARG A 140 1.42 6.01 7.06
C ARG A 140 1.15 6.51 8.48
N LEU A 141 1.99 7.40 9.00
CA LEU A 141 1.84 7.98 10.34
C LEU A 141 0.52 8.76 10.48
N LYS A 142 0.08 9.43 9.42
CA LYS A 142 -1.23 10.10 9.38
C LYS A 142 -2.38 9.09 9.49
N SER A 143 -2.30 7.97 8.77
CA SER A 143 -3.29 6.87 8.86
C SER A 143 -3.39 6.33 10.29
N PHE A 144 -2.25 5.98 10.89
CA PHE A 144 -2.16 5.44 12.25
C PHE A 144 -2.76 6.37 13.32
N LYS A 145 -2.44 7.67 13.25
CA LYS A 145 -2.95 8.68 14.20
C LYS A 145 -4.47 8.87 14.08
N ASN A 146 -5.02 8.78 12.88
CA ASN A 146 -6.46 8.94 12.67
C ASN A 146 -7.27 7.81 13.31
N GLU A 147 -6.76 6.58 13.25
CA GLU A 147 -7.39 5.41 13.87
C GLU A 147 -7.31 5.45 15.40
N SER A 148 -6.15 5.83 15.94
CA SER A 148 -5.98 6.00 17.39
C SER A 148 -7.02 6.97 17.95
N LYS A 149 -7.19 8.13 17.31
CA LYS A 149 -8.21 9.12 17.68
C LYS A 149 -9.63 8.59 17.54
N GLN A 150 -9.90 7.81 16.51
CA GLN A 150 -11.22 7.20 16.29
C GLN A 150 -11.54 6.18 17.40
N LEU A 151 -10.57 5.37 17.80
CA LEU A 151 -10.71 4.41 18.87
C LEU A 151 -10.92 5.10 20.23
N ASP A 152 -10.15 6.14 20.53
CA ASP A 152 -10.31 6.95 21.74
C ASP A 152 -11.71 7.59 21.81
N PHE A 153 -12.22 8.10 20.68
CA PHE A 153 -13.55 8.67 20.59
C PHE A 153 -14.65 7.64 20.85
N ILE A 154 -14.56 6.46 20.23
CA ILE A 154 -15.53 5.36 20.45
C ILE A 154 -15.51 4.91 21.91
N ASN A 155 -14.32 4.70 22.48
CA ASN A 155 -14.17 4.30 23.88
C ASN A 155 -14.76 5.35 24.82
N LYS A 156 -14.66 6.65 24.50
CA LYS A 156 -15.29 7.70 25.29
C LYS A 156 -16.82 7.68 25.22
N ILE A 157 -17.42 7.30 24.09
CA ILE A 157 -18.88 7.17 23.96
C ILE A 157 -19.39 5.91 24.65
N CYS A 158 -18.71 4.77 24.49
CA CYS A 158 -19.18 3.49 25.04
C CYS A 158 -18.98 3.35 26.55
N ASN A 159 -18.10 4.14 27.16
CA ASN A 159 -17.84 4.14 28.60
C ASN A 159 -18.52 5.33 29.35
N ASN A 160 -19.46 6.03 28.72
CA ASN A 160 -20.40 6.99 29.35
C ASN A 160 -21.83 6.50 29.18
#